data_AF-A0A9E5P853-F1
#
_entry.id   AF-A0A9E5P853-F1
#
_cell.length_a   1.000
_cell.length_b   1.000
_cell.length_c   1.000
_cell.angle_alpha   90.00
_cell.angle_beta   90.00
_cell.angle_gamma   90.00
#
_symmetry.space_group_name_H-M   'P 1'
#
loop_
_entity.id
_entity.type
_entity.pdbx_description
1 polymer ?
#
loop_
_entity_poly.entity_id
_entity_poly.type
_entity_poly.pdbx_seq_one_letter_code
_entity_poly.pdbx_strand_id
1 'polypeptide(L)' 'MGMSLTMAGDYAIRAMIHLASLPENQSALRSEISRTQRIPLSFMAKILRRLV' A
#
# COMPACT_ATOMS: atom_id res chain seq x y z
N MET A 1 10.97 0.72 25.28
CA MET A 1 10.12 -0.14 24.42
C MET A 1 10.06 0.51 23.04
N GLY A 2 10.81 -0.02 22.06
CA GLY A 2 10.87 0.58 20.71
C GLY A 2 9.73 0.07 19.83
N MET A 3 9.14 0.94 19.02
CA MET A 3 8.13 0.55 18.03
C MET A 3 8.82 -0.18 16.87
N SER A 4 8.56 -1.47 16.71
CA SER A 4 9.01 -2.25 15.56
C SER A 4 7.88 -2.33 14.52
N LEU A 5 8.11 -1.72 13.36
CA LEU A 5 7.18 -1.83 12.24
C LEU A 5 7.50 -3.11 11.46
N THR A 6 6.51 -3.99 11.32
CA THR A 6 6.65 -5.16 10.44
C THR A 6 6.72 -4.69 8.98
N MET A 7 7.38 -5.46 8.09
CA MET A 7 7.35 -5.16 6.65
C MET A 7 5.92 -5.05 6.11
N ALA A 8 5.00 -5.86 6.63
CA ALA A 8 3.59 -5.78 6.26
C ALA A 8 2.96 -4.43 6.67
N GLY A 9 3.28 -3.94 7.86
CA GLY A 9 2.85 -2.63 8.35
C GLY A 9 3.43 -1.48 7.53
N ASP A 10 4.74 -1.52 7.24
CA ASP A 10 5.41 -0.54 6.36
C ASP A 10 4.72 -0.44 5.00
N TYR A 11 4.54 -1.58 4.35
CA TYR A 11 3.91 -1.65 3.04
C TYR A 11 2.46 -1.17 3.03
N ALA A 12 1.69 -1.48 4.09
CA ALA A 12 0.32 -1.02 4.21
C ALA A 12 0.24 0.50 4.36
N ILE A 13 1.06 1.09 5.24
CA ILE A 13 1.10 2.54 5.46
C ILE A 13 1.47 3.27 4.17
N ARG A 14 2.51 2.79 3.46
CA ARG A 14 2.96 3.40 2.20
C ARG A 14 1.92 3.28 1.08
N ALA A 15 1.19 2.17 1.01
CA ALA A 15 0.07 2.02 0.08
C ALA A 15 -1.06 3.02 0.39
N MET A 16 -1.40 3.20 1.67
CA MET A 16 -2.44 4.13 2.11
C MET A 16 -2.07 5.59 1.85
N ILE A 17 -0.83 5.99 2.13
CA ILE A 17 -0.34 7.35 1.82
C ILE A 17 -0.41 7.61 0.31
N HIS A 18 -0.03 6.62 -0.51
CA HIS A 18 -0.13 6.75 -1.96
C HIS A 18 -1.58 6.94 -2.42
N LEU A 19 -2.52 6.13 -1.91
CA LEU A 19 -3.95 6.27 -2.23
C LEU A 19 -4.50 7.63 -1.79
N ALA A 20 -4.13 8.10 -0.61
CA ALA A 20 -4.54 9.40 -0.09
C ALA A 20 -3.94 10.60 -0.86
N SER A 21 -2.85 10.40 -1.60
CA SER A 21 -2.24 11.44 -2.44
C SER A 21 -2.89 11.61 -3.80
N LEU A 22 -3.80 10.71 -4.19
CA LEU A 22 -4.49 10.79 -5.47
C LEU A 22 -5.59 11.87 -5.43
N PRO A 23 -5.87 12.54 -6.56
CA PRO A 23 -7.05 13.37 -6.73
C PRO A 23 -8.32 12.63 -6.35
N GLU A 24 -9.32 13.37 -5.88
CA GLU A 24 -10.64 12.84 -5.59
C GLU A 24 -11.21 12.10 -6.80
N ASN A 25 -11.89 10.98 -6.54
CA ASN A 25 -12.47 10.08 -7.55
C ASN A 25 -11.46 9.43 -8.52
N GLN A 26 -10.15 9.55 -8.29
CA GLN A 26 -9.16 8.78 -9.05
C GLN A 26 -8.97 7.38 -8.47
N SER A 27 -9.07 6.37 -9.34
CA SER A 27 -8.70 4.99 -9.01
C SER A 27 -7.25 4.73 -9.38
N ALA A 28 -6.54 3.96 -8.55
CA ALA A 28 -5.20 3.47 -8.86
C ALA A 28 -5.20 1.97 -9.12
N LEU A 29 -4.43 1.54 -10.10
CA LEU A 29 -4.24 0.12 -10.35
C LEU A 29 -3.27 -0.45 -9.30
N ARG A 30 -3.59 -1.62 -8.79
CA ARG A 30 -2.72 -2.36 -7.86
C ARG A 30 -1.28 -2.52 -8.35
N SER A 31 -1.09 -2.70 -9.66
CA SER A 31 0.20 -2.79 -10.32
C SER A 31 0.98 -1.48 -10.28
N GLU A 32 0.30 -0.34 -10.36
CA GLU A 32 0.92 0.99 -10.26
C GLU A 32 1.41 1.23 -8.84
N ILE A 33 0.58 0.97 -7.83
CA ILE A 33 0.97 1.11 -6.41
C ILE A 33 2.17 0.21 -6.09
N SER A 34 2.12 -1.04 -6.57
CA SER A 34 3.20 -2.02 -6.42
C SER A 34 4.53 -1.52 -7.03
N ARG A 35 4.49 -0.95 -8.23
CA ARG A 35 5.68 -0.40 -8.90
C ARG A 35 6.21 0.84 -8.19
N THR A 36 5.33 1.81 -7.91
CA THR A 36 5.69 3.09 -7.27
C THR A 36 6.28 2.88 -5.88
N GLN A 37 5.68 1.98 -5.09
CA GLN A 37 6.14 1.68 -3.74
C GLN A 37 7.18 0.56 -3.68
N ARG A 38 7.56 -0.05 -4.81
CA ARG A 38 8.49 -1.20 -4.86
C ARG A 38 8.06 -2.34 -3.94
N ILE A 39 6.76 -2.62 -3.88
CA ILE A 39 6.16 -3.69 -3.08
C ILE A 39 5.81 -4.84 -4.02
N PRO A 40 6.12 -6.12 -3.71
CA PRO A 40 5.72 -7.24 -4.55
C PRO A 40 4.20 -7.27 -4.80
N LEU A 41 3.79 -7.46 -6.06
CA LEU A 41 2.37 -7.37 -6.47
C LEU A 41 1.48 -8.38 -5.72
N SER A 42 1.98 -9.58 -5.49
CA SER A 42 1.29 -10.63 -4.71
C SER A 42 1.08 -10.22 -3.25
N PHE A 43 1.97 -9.41 -2.69
CA PHE A 43 1.87 -8.90 -1.34
C PHE A 43 0.92 -7.68 -1.27
N MET A 44 1.01 -6.77 -2.25
CA MET A 44 0.06 -5.66 -2.39
C MET A 44 -1.39 -6.14 -2.49
N ALA A 45 -1.64 -7.24 -3.20
CA ALA A 45 -2.96 -7.89 -3.25
C ALA A 45 -3.47 -8.29 -1.86
N LYS A 46 -2.59 -8.83 -1.01
CA LYS A 46 -2.94 -9.25 0.35
C LYS A 46 -3.23 -8.05 1.26
N ILE A 47 -2.47 -6.97 1.11
CA ILE A 47 -2.67 -5.73 1.87
C ILE A 47 -4.05 -5.15 1.56
N LEU A 48 -4.35 -4.91 0.28
CA LEU A 48 -5.59 -4.23 -0.10
C LEU A 48 -6.84 -5.05 0.23
N ARG A 49 -6.77 -6.39 0.12
CA ARG A 49 -7.84 -7.30 0.56
C ARG A 49 -8.11 -7.25 2.08
N ARG A 50 -7.23 -6.67 2.89
CA ARG A 50 -7.47 -6.47 4.34
C ARG A 50 -8.07 -5.11 4.66
N LEU A 51 -8.09 -4.18 3.70
CA LEU A 51 -8.54 -2.80 3.90
C LEU A 51 -10.03 -2.62 3.53
N VAL A 52 -10.58 -3.53 2.75
CA VAL A 52 -11.98 -3.64 2.30
C VAL A 52 -12.41 -5.09 2.45
#